data_AF-A0A818QJE7-F1
#
_entry.id   AF-A0A818QJE7-F1
#
_cell.length_a   1.000
_cell.length_b   1.000
_cell.length_c   1.000
_cell.angle_alpha   90.00
_cell.angle_beta   90.00
_cell.angle_gamma   90.00
#
_symmetry.space_group_name_H-M   'P 1'
#
loop_
_entity.id
_entity.type
_entity.pdbx_description
1 polymer ?
#
loop_
_entity_poly.entity_id
_entity_poly.type
_entity_poly.pdbx_seq_one_letter_code
_entity_poly.pdbx_strand_id
1 'polypeptide(L)'
;MSTAVRLIMKEWKAFEYNAPDYIFAGPMKNDIFHWHAIIIGPPDTPFADGIFNLDIIYSYEHPFKPPKCTMKTKIFHPNISSSGKISISILEDDWRPVFTIEKILLSISSILDTPVMDHPINRKAARCFRENRNTYNSIVRKYTSKYANGSSTDSENEQDIPKMLHTDTDSESEQDPLPKMLHTDTDSKNEQDLLPKMLHTETNNPLFDFLRFILFFLAILALLIFDFYKFFK
;
A
#
# COMPACT_ATOMS: atom_id res chain seq x y z
N MET A 1 -31.64 -9.89 -12.52
CA MET A 1 -30.32 -9.49 -11.99
C MET A 1 -29.48 -10.74 -11.85
N SER A 2 -28.26 -10.80 -12.39
CA SER A 2 -27.41 -12.00 -12.31
C SER A 2 -26.95 -12.25 -10.87
N THR A 3 -26.60 -13.51 -10.55
CA THR A 3 -26.07 -13.88 -9.23
C THR A 3 -24.83 -13.07 -8.88
N ALA A 4 -23.92 -12.86 -9.84
CA ALA A 4 -22.73 -12.02 -9.69
C ALA A 4 -23.08 -10.59 -9.27
N VAL A 5 -24.00 -9.93 -9.98
CA VAL A 5 -24.44 -8.56 -9.65
C VAL A 5 -25.03 -8.50 -8.24
N ARG A 6 -25.86 -9.48 -7.86
CA ARG A 6 -26.47 -9.52 -6.52
C ARG A 6 -25.41 -9.65 -5.41
N LEU A 7 -24.37 -10.45 -5.64
CA LEU A 7 -23.28 -10.63 -4.68
C LEU A 7 -22.41 -9.38 -4.58
N ILE A 8 -21.99 -8.81 -5.71
CA ILE A 8 -21.21 -7.55 -5.74
C ILE A 8 -21.98 -6.43 -5.03
N MET A 9 -23.28 -6.27 -5.29
CA MET A 9 -24.09 -5.26 -4.59
C MET A 9 -24.22 -5.53 -3.09
N LYS A 10 -24.26 -6.80 -2.67
CA LYS A 10 -24.28 -7.16 -1.25
C LYS A 10 -22.95 -6.83 -0.58
N GLU A 11 -21.84 -7.16 -1.23
CA GLU A 11 -20.49 -6.84 -0.75
C GLU A 11 -20.28 -5.33 -0.67
N TRP A 12 -20.75 -4.58 -1.66
CA TRP A 12 -20.65 -3.12 -1.65
C TRP A 12 -21.32 -2.50 -0.43
N LYS A 13 -22.57 -2.88 -0.15
CA LYS A 13 -23.29 -2.37 1.04
C LYS A 13 -22.60 -2.75 2.34
N ALA A 14 -22.01 -3.94 2.41
CA ALA A 14 -21.25 -4.35 3.58
C ALA A 14 -19.95 -3.55 3.72
N PHE A 15 -19.27 -3.27 2.61
CA PHE A 15 -18.05 -2.48 2.57
C PHE A 15 -18.29 -1.03 3.00
N GLU A 16 -19.37 -0.38 2.53
CA GLU A 16 -19.73 0.99 2.93
C GLU A 16 -19.86 1.18 4.46
N TYR A 17 -20.19 0.11 5.19
CA TYR A 17 -20.33 0.15 6.64
C TYR A 17 -19.06 -0.30 7.40
N ASN A 18 -18.27 -1.21 6.83
CA ASN A 18 -17.14 -1.85 7.53
C ASN A 18 -15.76 -1.42 7.02
N ALA A 19 -15.69 -0.60 5.96
CA ALA A 19 -14.42 -0.18 5.39
C ALA A 19 -13.54 0.54 6.44
N PRO A 20 -12.25 0.19 6.54
CA PRO A 20 -11.31 0.98 7.32
C PRO A 20 -11.18 2.40 6.74
N ASP A 21 -10.93 3.38 7.60
CA ASP A 21 -10.84 4.81 7.21
C ASP A 21 -9.76 5.13 6.17
N TYR A 22 -8.81 4.22 5.96
CA TYR A 22 -7.71 4.36 5.00
C TYR A 22 -7.96 3.61 3.68
N ILE A 23 -9.14 3.00 3.49
CA ILE A 23 -9.51 2.28 2.26
C ILE A 23 -10.86 2.81 1.77
N PHE A 24 -10.89 3.25 0.52
CA PHE A 24 -12.11 3.68 -0.17
C PHE A 24 -12.29 2.84 -1.42
N ALA A 25 -13.53 2.45 -1.73
CA ALA A 25 -13.81 1.71 -2.96
C ALA A 25 -15.27 1.87 -3.37
N GLY A 26 -15.52 1.85 -4.68
CA GLY A 26 -16.86 1.85 -5.22
C GLY A 26 -16.88 1.56 -6.72
N PRO A 27 -18.07 1.19 -7.26
CA PRO A 27 -18.23 0.96 -8.68
C PRO A 27 -18.08 2.26 -9.47
N MET A 28 -17.56 2.11 -10.69
CA MET A 28 -17.51 3.17 -11.68
C MET A 28 -18.92 3.50 -12.18
N LYS A 29 -19.09 4.73 -12.65
CA LYS A 29 -20.39 5.22 -13.13
C LYS A 29 -20.91 4.29 -14.23
N ASN A 30 -22.09 3.74 -14.00
CA ASN A 30 -22.81 2.83 -14.91
C ASN A 30 -22.17 1.44 -15.13
N ASP A 31 -21.13 1.06 -14.39
CA ASP A 31 -20.52 -0.26 -14.48
C ASP A 31 -20.28 -0.85 -13.08
N ILE A 32 -21.14 -1.79 -12.68
CA ILE A 32 -21.03 -2.47 -11.38
C ILE A 32 -19.89 -3.51 -11.34
N PHE A 33 -19.33 -3.89 -12.49
CA PHE A 33 -18.21 -4.84 -12.58
C PHE A 33 -16.86 -4.14 -12.59
N HIS A 34 -16.81 -2.84 -12.87
CA HIS A 34 -15.60 -2.05 -12.81
C HIS A 34 -15.63 -1.12 -11.61
N TRP A 35 -14.63 -1.23 -10.75
CA TRP A 35 -14.53 -0.52 -9.49
C TRP A 35 -13.23 0.26 -9.44
N HIS A 36 -13.29 1.39 -8.76
CA HIS A 36 -12.12 2.15 -8.35
C HIS A 36 -11.95 2.02 -6.85
N ALA A 37 -10.71 1.90 -6.41
CA ALA A 37 -10.36 1.90 -5.01
C ALA A 37 -9.15 2.78 -4.73
N ILE A 38 -9.09 3.30 -3.51
CA ILE A 38 -8.00 4.10 -2.98
C ILE A 38 -7.55 3.45 -1.68
N ILE A 39 -6.24 3.24 -1.54
CA ILE A 39 -5.61 2.86 -0.28
C ILE A 39 -4.68 4.00 0.14
N ILE A 40 -4.84 4.50 1.36
CA ILE A 40 -3.87 5.39 1.98
C ILE A 40 -2.74 4.53 2.52
N GLY A 41 -1.51 4.90 2.19
CA GLY A 41 -0.31 4.15 2.55
C GLY A 41 -0.20 3.97 4.07
N PRO A 42 0.10 2.75 4.57
CA PRO A 42 0.16 2.50 6.00
C PRO A 42 1.19 3.39 6.71
N PRO A 43 0.90 3.84 7.95
CA PRO A 43 1.87 4.59 8.75
C PRO A 43 3.11 3.75 9.03
N ASP A 44 4.22 4.42 9.37
CA ASP A 44 5.52 3.79 9.67
C ASP A 44 6.16 2.99 8.52
N THR A 45 5.55 3.02 7.34
CA THR A 45 6.11 2.45 6.11
C THR A 45 6.66 3.57 5.21
N PRO A 46 7.56 3.27 4.25
CA PRO A 46 7.94 4.26 3.23
C PRO A 46 6.79 4.64 2.26
N PHE A 47 5.62 4.00 2.39
CA PHE A 47 4.40 4.32 1.64
C PHE A 47 3.49 5.32 2.36
N ALA A 48 3.78 5.66 3.62
CA ALA A 48 2.98 6.57 4.43
C ALA A 48 2.62 7.86 3.69
N ASP A 49 1.40 8.35 3.96
CA ASP A 49 0.76 9.52 3.33
C ASP A 49 0.51 9.41 1.82
N GLY A 50 0.92 8.31 1.18
CA GLY A 50 0.65 8.05 -0.23
C GLY A 50 -0.80 7.68 -0.50
N ILE A 51 -1.36 8.21 -1.59
CA ILE A 51 -2.68 7.86 -2.11
C ILE A 51 -2.51 6.90 -3.30
N PHE A 52 -2.83 5.63 -3.08
CA PHE A 52 -2.66 4.57 -4.06
C PHE A 52 -3.99 4.21 -4.71
N ASN A 53 -4.12 4.53 -6.00
CA ASN A 53 -5.30 4.27 -6.80
C ASN A 53 -5.24 2.86 -7.41
N LEU A 54 -6.37 2.17 -7.42
CA LEU A 54 -6.52 0.82 -7.97
C LEU A 54 -7.76 0.74 -8.87
N ASP A 55 -7.62 -0.01 -9.96
CA ASP A 55 -8.76 -0.50 -10.75
C ASP A 55 -9.04 -1.95 -10.39
N ILE A 56 -10.31 -2.28 -10.23
CA ILE A 56 -10.78 -3.61 -9.85
C ILE A 56 -11.86 -4.04 -10.83
N ILE A 57 -11.62 -5.12 -11.56
CA ILE A 57 -12.51 -5.59 -12.61
C ILE A 57 -12.99 -6.99 -12.25
N TYR A 58 -14.28 -7.08 -11.90
CA TYR A 58 -14.98 -8.34 -11.74
C TYR A 58 -15.28 -8.95 -13.11
N SER A 59 -15.25 -10.28 -13.18
CA SER A 59 -15.76 -11.00 -14.34
C SER A 59 -17.19 -11.47 -14.11
N TYR A 60 -17.89 -11.86 -15.17
CA TYR A 60 -19.21 -12.49 -15.07
C TYR A 60 -19.20 -13.84 -14.33
N GLU A 61 -18.02 -14.42 -14.11
CA GLU A 61 -17.82 -15.67 -13.37
C GLU A 61 -17.64 -15.44 -11.86
N HIS A 62 -17.73 -14.19 -11.37
CA HIS A 62 -17.74 -13.90 -9.95
C HIS A 62 -18.92 -14.61 -9.23
N PRO A 63 -18.70 -15.27 -8.08
CA PRO A 63 -17.49 -15.23 -7.23
C PRO A 63 -16.51 -16.39 -7.47
N PHE A 64 -16.70 -17.21 -8.51
CA PHE A 64 -15.85 -18.38 -8.74
C PHE A 64 -14.47 -18.02 -9.30
N LYS A 65 -14.34 -16.86 -9.95
CA LYS A 65 -13.05 -16.25 -10.32
C LYS A 65 -12.76 -14.98 -9.50
N PRO A 66 -11.50 -14.74 -9.13
CA PRO A 66 -11.09 -13.50 -8.48
C PRO A 66 -11.33 -12.30 -9.41
N PRO A 67 -11.60 -11.10 -8.86
CA PRO A 67 -11.52 -9.88 -9.65
C PRO A 67 -10.06 -9.57 -10.01
N LYS A 68 -9.85 -8.96 -11.17
CA LYS A 68 -8.54 -8.46 -11.56
C LYS A 68 -8.29 -7.12 -10.88
N CYS A 69 -7.31 -7.06 -9.98
CA CYS A 69 -6.88 -5.83 -9.32
C CYS A 69 -5.60 -5.29 -9.98
N THR A 70 -5.57 -4.00 -10.30
CA THR A 70 -4.43 -3.33 -10.93
C THR A 70 -4.11 -2.06 -10.17
N MET A 71 -2.87 -1.92 -9.71
CA MET A 71 -2.36 -0.69 -9.11
C MET A 71 -2.14 0.36 -10.20
N LYS A 72 -2.87 1.47 -10.14
CA LYS A 72 -2.79 2.58 -11.10
C LYS A 72 -1.70 3.58 -10.74
N THR A 73 -1.53 3.81 -9.44
CA THR A 73 -0.42 4.62 -8.93
C THR A 73 0.91 3.89 -9.16
N LYS A 74 1.87 4.51 -9.85
CA LYS A 74 3.21 3.92 -10.04
C LYS A 74 3.88 3.66 -8.68
N ILE A 75 4.37 2.43 -8.48
CA ILE A 75 4.89 1.98 -7.18
C ILE A 75 6.12 1.09 -7.35
N PHE A 76 7.06 1.16 -6.39
CA PHE A 76 8.22 0.27 -6.33
C PHE A 76 8.03 -0.78 -5.24
N HIS A 77 7.46 -1.94 -5.58
CA HIS A 77 7.05 -2.94 -4.60
C HIS A 77 7.36 -4.38 -5.05
N PRO A 78 7.81 -5.31 -4.19
CA PRO A 78 8.13 -6.69 -4.56
C PRO A 78 6.99 -7.46 -5.25
N ASN A 79 5.75 -7.27 -4.79
CA ASN A 79 4.55 -7.97 -5.28
C ASN A 79 3.75 -7.20 -6.34
N ILE A 80 4.25 -6.05 -6.83
CA ILE A 80 3.56 -5.25 -7.84
C ILE A 80 4.52 -4.97 -9.01
N SER A 81 4.09 -5.28 -10.24
CA SER A 81 4.88 -5.04 -11.45
C SER A 81 4.92 -3.56 -11.82
N SER A 82 5.80 -3.19 -12.76
CA SER A 82 5.84 -1.83 -13.32
C SER A 82 4.55 -1.43 -14.05
N SER A 83 3.79 -2.40 -14.55
CA SER A 83 2.47 -2.21 -15.16
C SER A 83 1.32 -2.19 -14.15
N GLY A 84 1.61 -2.30 -12.85
CA GLY A 84 0.60 -2.30 -11.79
C GLY A 84 -0.05 -3.65 -11.52
N LYS A 85 0.37 -4.74 -12.17
CA LYS A 85 -0.16 -6.08 -11.86
C LYS A 85 0.23 -6.44 -10.42
N ILE A 86 -0.77 -6.76 -9.62
CA ILE A 86 -0.60 -7.24 -8.24
C ILE A 86 -0.58 -8.76 -8.28
N SER A 87 0.40 -9.39 -7.61
CA SER A 87 0.52 -10.84 -7.51
C SER A 87 0.62 -11.24 -6.04
N ILE A 88 -0.50 -11.73 -5.52
CA ILE A 88 -0.71 -12.22 -4.16
C ILE A 88 -1.65 -13.42 -4.22
N SER A 89 -1.44 -14.42 -3.37
CA SER A 89 -2.11 -15.72 -3.52
C SER A 89 -3.64 -15.64 -3.46
N ILE A 90 -4.19 -14.71 -2.66
CA ILE A 90 -5.63 -14.49 -2.56
C ILE A 90 -6.27 -14.12 -3.90
N LEU A 91 -5.54 -13.50 -4.83
CA LEU A 91 -6.01 -13.13 -6.18
C LEU A 91 -5.66 -14.17 -7.25
N GLU A 92 -5.00 -15.27 -6.86
CA GLU A 92 -4.46 -16.30 -7.74
C GLU A 92 -4.89 -17.67 -7.20
N ASP A 93 -3.96 -18.50 -6.75
CA ASP A 93 -4.19 -19.92 -6.43
C ASP A 93 -5.02 -20.15 -5.16
N ASP A 94 -4.97 -19.20 -4.21
CA ASP A 94 -5.72 -19.30 -2.95
C ASP A 94 -7.10 -18.63 -3.01
N TRP A 95 -7.57 -18.18 -4.18
CA TRP A 95 -8.87 -17.52 -4.30
C TRP A 95 -10.00 -18.40 -3.76
N ARG A 96 -10.87 -17.80 -2.95
CA ARG A 96 -12.08 -18.44 -2.43
C ARG A 96 -13.28 -17.55 -2.71
N PRO A 97 -14.43 -18.12 -3.16
CA PRO A 97 -15.66 -17.36 -3.38
C PRO A 97 -16.23 -16.59 -2.17
N VAL A 98 -15.69 -16.84 -0.97
CA VAL A 98 -16.04 -16.13 0.26
C VAL A 98 -15.24 -14.84 0.47
N PHE A 99 -14.21 -14.59 -0.34
CA PHE A 99 -13.40 -13.39 -0.22
C PHE A 99 -14.13 -12.20 -0.83
N THR A 100 -14.35 -11.20 0.02
CA THR A 100 -15.04 -9.95 -0.32
C THR A 100 -14.05 -8.91 -0.82
N ILE A 101 -14.57 -7.84 -1.43
CA ILE A 101 -13.77 -6.65 -1.77
C ILE A 101 -12.96 -6.10 -0.60
N GLU A 102 -13.55 -6.06 0.59
CA GLU A 102 -12.91 -5.63 1.83
C GLU A 102 -11.65 -6.46 2.11
N LYS A 103 -11.78 -7.78 2.09
CA LYS A 103 -10.68 -8.70 2.37
C LYS A 103 -9.57 -8.61 1.32
N ILE A 104 -9.92 -8.41 0.06
CA ILE A 104 -8.96 -8.19 -1.02
C ILE A 104 -8.16 -6.91 -0.78
N LEU A 105 -8.84 -5.79 -0.52
CA LEU A 105 -8.19 -4.50 -0.30
C LEU A 105 -7.33 -4.48 0.97
N LEU A 106 -7.80 -5.11 2.05
CA LEU A 106 -7.01 -5.32 3.27
C LEU A 106 -5.73 -6.13 2.98
N SER A 107 -5.83 -7.16 2.16
CA SER A 107 -4.68 -7.98 1.77
C SER A 107 -3.68 -7.19 0.92
N ILE A 108 -4.16 -6.34 0.01
CA ILE A 108 -3.32 -5.44 -0.78
C ILE A 108 -2.66 -4.38 0.11
N SER A 109 -3.38 -3.80 1.08
CA SER A 109 -2.80 -2.88 2.03
C SER A 109 -1.73 -3.55 2.90
N SER A 110 -1.96 -4.80 3.32
CA SER A 110 -1.03 -5.54 4.17
C SER A 110 0.30 -5.81 3.49
N ILE A 111 0.32 -6.06 2.17
CA ILE A 111 1.60 -6.27 1.48
C ILE A 111 2.45 -5.01 1.40
N LEU A 112 1.85 -3.81 1.44
CA LEU A 112 2.62 -2.56 1.46
C LEU A 112 3.45 -2.43 2.74
N ASP A 113 2.96 -2.95 3.85
CA ASP A 113 3.70 -3.01 5.11
C ASP A 113 4.66 -4.21 5.12
N THR A 114 4.12 -5.41 4.87
CA THR A 114 4.88 -6.66 4.88
C THR A 114 4.80 -7.38 3.53
N PRO A 115 5.75 -7.13 2.61
CA PRO A 115 5.77 -7.77 1.30
C PRO A 115 5.92 -9.30 1.38
N VAL A 116 5.28 -10.01 0.45
CA VAL A 116 5.41 -11.47 0.32
C VAL A 116 6.63 -11.80 -0.53
N MET A 117 7.62 -12.48 0.04
CA MET A 117 8.96 -12.61 -0.55
C MET A 117 9.24 -13.94 -1.27
N ASP A 118 8.33 -14.91 -1.20
CA ASP A 118 8.51 -16.24 -1.79
C ASP A 118 8.47 -16.20 -3.33
N HIS A 119 7.49 -15.47 -3.88
CA HIS A 119 7.28 -15.34 -5.33
C HIS A 119 7.08 -13.88 -5.80
N PRO A 120 8.09 -13.00 -5.64
CA PRO A 120 7.96 -11.60 -6.00
C PRO A 120 7.94 -11.41 -7.52
N ILE A 121 6.94 -10.71 -8.03
CA ILE A 121 6.85 -10.35 -9.45
C ILE A 121 7.89 -9.30 -9.85
N ASN A 122 8.27 -8.42 -8.92
CA ASN A 122 9.32 -7.41 -9.12
C ASN A 122 10.60 -7.84 -8.40
N ARG A 123 11.42 -8.64 -9.08
CA ARG A 123 12.68 -9.17 -8.54
C ARG A 123 13.67 -8.07 -8.14
N LYS A 124 13.67 -6.92 -8.82
CA LYS A 124 14.54 -5.78 -8.49
C LYS A 124 14.15 -5.17 -7.15
N ALA A 125 12.87 -4.91 -6.93
CA ALA A 125 12.36 -4.42 -5.65
C ALA A 125 12.60 -5.43 -4.52
N ALA A 126 12.34 -6.71 -4.77
CA ALA A 126 12.57 -7.79 -3.81
C ALA A 126 14.05 -7.92 -3.40
N ARG A 127 14.97 -7.87 -4.37
CA ARG A 127 16.41 -7.90 -4.11
C ARG A 127 16.85 -6.70 -3.28
N CYS A 128 16.43 -5.50 -3.68
CA CYS A 128 16.75 -4.26 -2.97
C CYS A 128 16.21 -4.29 -1.53
N PHE A 129 14.98 -4.78 -1.33
CA PHE A 129 14.37 -4.94 -0.01
C PHE A 129 15.18 -5.86 0.92
N ARG A 130 15.70 -6.98 0.39
CA ARG A 130 16.51 -7.95 1.14
C ARG A 130 17.93 -7.47 1.42
N GLU A 131 18.60 -6.89 0.43
CA GLU A 131 20.03 -6.57 0.51
C GLU A 131 20.28 -5.22 1.17
N ASN A 132 19.42 -4.22 0.96
CA ASN A 132 19.62 -2.88 1.50
C ASN A 132 18.29 -2.17 1.75
N ARG A 133 17.73 -2.40 2.95
CA ARG A 133 16.43 -1.84 3.35
C ARG A 133 16.40 -0.31 3.34
N ASN A 134 17.52 0.36 3.65
CA ASN A 134 17.60 1.83 3.62
C ASN A 134 17.48 2.39 2.20
N THR A 135 18.17 1.77 1.24
CA THR A 135 18.05 2.12 -0.18
C THR A 135 16.65 1.86 -0.69
N TYR A 136 16.08 0.68 -0.36
CA TYR A 136 14.70 0.35 -0.71
C TYR A 136 13.72 1.41 -0.20
N ASN A 137 13.76 1.72 1.10
CA ASN A 137 12.89 2.71 1.73
C ASN A 137 13.07 4.10 1.09
N SER A 138 14.30 4.49 0.73
CA SER A 138 14.58 5.76 0.07
C SER A 138 14.01 5.84 -1.34
N ILE A 139 14.09 4.75 -2.12
CA ILE A 139 13.47 4.66 -3.45
C ILE A 139 11.95 4.72 -3.32
N VAL A 140 11.37 3.94 -2.41
CA VAL A 140 9.92 3.92 -2.21
C VAL A 140 9.39 5.29 -1.82
N ARG A 141 9.99 5.98 -0.85
CA ARG A 141 9.57 7.35 -0.47
C ARG A 141 9.59 8.31 -1.65
N LYS A 142 10.61 8.22 -2.52
CA LYS A 142 10.67 9.04 -3.75
C LYS A 142 9.52 8.70 -4.70
N TYR A 143 9.19 7.42 -4.87
CA TYR A 143 8.04 7.00 -5.68
C TYR A 143 6.72 7.47 -5.07
N THR A 144 6.52 7.28 -3.78
CA THR A 144 5.32 7.73 -3.04
C THR A 144 5.12 9.24 -3.21
N SER A 145 6.15 10.04 -2.94
CA SER A 145 6.08 11.50 -3.09
C SER A 145 5.81 11.95 -4.53
N LYS A 146 6.40 11.27 -5.52
CA LYS A 146 6.26 11.64 -6.93
C LYS A 146 4.91 11.22 -7.54
N TYR A 147 4.39 10.05 -7.19
CA TYR A 147 3.28 9.44 -7.91
C TYR A 147 2.01 9.24 -7.07
N ALA A 148 2.10 9.22 -5.74
CA ALA A 148 0.99 8.91 -4.84
C ALA A 148 0.44 10.18 -4.15
N ASN A 149 0.36 11.31 -4.85
CA ASN A 149 -0.03 12.61 -4.29
C ASN A 149 -1.52 12.97 -4.48
N GLY A 150 -2.35 12.01 -4.90
CA GLY A 150 -3.79 12.21 -5.10
C GLY A 150 -4.17 12.96 -6.38
N SER A 151 -3.21 13.43 -7.18
CA SER A 151 -3.51 14.01 -8.49
C SER A 151 -3.66 12.89 -9.53
N SER A 152 -4.85 12.74 -10.11
CA SER A 152 -5.08 11.89 -11.28
C SER A 152 -4.29 12.47 -12.46
N THR A 153 -3.01 12.13 -12.56
CA THR A 153 -2.14 12.62 -13.63
C THR A 153 -2.35 11.77 -14.87
N ASP A 154 -3.44 12.07 -15.58
CA ASP A 154 -3.61 11.73 -17.00
C ASP A 154 -2.71 12.66 -17.83
N SER A 155 -1.40 12.51 -17.71
CA SER A 155 -0.44 13.14 -18.63
C SER A 155 0.92 12.46 -18.51
N GLU A 156 1.17 11.53 -19.43
CA GLU A 156 2.45 10.86 -19.61
C GLU A 156 3.47 11.87 -20.18
N ASN A 157 4.45 12.28 -19.35
CA ASN A 157 5.71 12.82 -19.84
C ASN A 157 6.83 11.86 -19.42
N GLU A 158 7.28 11.05 -20.37
CA GLU A 158 8.25 9.96 -20.22
C GLU A 158 9.72 10.42 -20.13
N GLN A 159 9.98 11.70 -19.85
CA GLN A 159 11.33 12.28 -19.88
C GLN A 159 12.01 12.44 -18.51
N ASP A 160 11.31 12.15 -17.40
CA ASP A 160 11.85 12.29 -16.03
C ASP A 160 12.24 10.95 -15.37
N ILE A 161 12.79 10.00 -16.13
CA ILE A 161 13.43 8.81 -15.56
C ILE A 161 14.82 9.23 -15.05
N PRO A 162 15.11 9.21 -13.74
CA PRO A 162 16.48 9.37 -13.28
C PRO A 162 17.30 8.20 -13.81
N LYS A 163 18.34 8.49 -14.59
CA LYS A 163 19.40 7.55 -14.95
C LYS A 163 20.17 7.15 -13.68
N MET A 164 19.61 6.23 -12.91
CA MET A 164 20.29 5.59 -11.78
C MET A 164 20.11 4.07 -11.85
N LEU A 165 20.40 3.54 -13.04
CA LEU A 165 20.94 2.19 -13.19
C LEU A 165 21.63 2.21 -14.55
N HIS A 166 22.96 2.31 -14.56
CA HIS A 166 23.70 2.04 -15.78
C HIS A 166 23.35 0.61 -16.21
N THR A 167 22.79 0.53 -17.41
CA THR A 167 22.57 -0.68 -18.18
C THR A 167 23.91 -1.06 -18.79
N ASP A 168 24.60 -2.00 -18.18
CA ASP A 168 25.51 -2.84 -18.95
C ASP A 168 24.69 -4.04 -19.39
N THR A 169 24.28 -3.98 -20.65
CA THR A 169 23.95 -5.13 -21.46
C THR A 169 25.22 -5.98 -21.52
N ASP A 170 25.18 -7.21 -21.04
CA ASP A 170 26.00 -8.29 -21.59
C ASP A 170 25.30 -9.64 -21.36
N SER A 171 25.34 -10.42 -22.42
CA SER A 171 24.73 -11.72 -22.67
C SER A 171 25.30 -12.87 -21.84
N GLU A 172 24.54 -13.96 -21.80
CA GLU A 172 24.91 -15.37 -21.50
C GLU A 172 26.37 -15.70 -21.91
N SER A 173 27.17 -16.55 -21.26
CA SER A 173 27.01 -17.76 -20.45
C SER A 173 28.40 -18.15 -19.89
N GLU A 174 28.50 -18.78 -18.71
CA GLU A 174 29.35 -19.98 -18.48
C GLU A 174 29.31 -20.46 -17.02
N GLN A 175 29.53 -21.76 -16.86
CA GLN A 175 29.40 -22.57 -15.66
C GLN A 175 30.69 -22.58 -14.80
N ASP A 176 30.48 -22.93 -13.51
CA ASP A 176 31.41 -23.58 -12.56
C ASP A 176 32.44 -22.72 -11.77
N PRO A 177 32.92 -23.17 -10.59
CA PRO A 177 32.23 -23.80 -9.45
C PRO A 177 32.47 -23.05 -8.11
N LEU A 178 31.74 -23.49 -7.07
CA LEU A 178 31.83 -23.05 -5.67
C LEU A 178 33.24 -23.21 -5.05
N PRO A 179 33.76 -22.23 -4.27
CA PRO A 179 34.81 -22.51 -3.30
C PRO A 179 34.19 -22.77 -1.91
N LYS A 180 34.40 -23.98 -1.40
CA LYS A 180 34.50 -24.20 0.05
C LYS A 180 35.86 -23.67 0.48
N MET A 181 35.96 -22.98 1.61
CA MET A 181 36.82 -23.42 2.72
C MET A 181 36.66 -22.55 3.97
N LEU A 182 36.67 -23.31 5.06
CA LEU A 182 36.64 -22.98 6.47
C LEU A 182 38.00 -22.42 6.92
N HIS A 183 38.00 -21.51 7.90
CA HIS A 183 38.82 -21.49 9.14
C HIS A 183 38.75 -20.07 9.78
N THR A 184 38.09 -19.94 10.95
CA THR A 184 38.68 -19.73 12.31
C THR A 184 39.43 -18.40 12.45
N ASP A 185 39.31 -17.55 13.47
CA ASP A 185 38.68 -17.58 14.79
C ASP A 185 38.63 -16.12 15.32
N THR A 186 37.77 -15.89 16.32
CA THR A 186 37.87 -14.97 17.49
C THR A 186 38.43 -13.55 17.35
N ASP A 187 37.60 -12.55 17.72
CA ASP A 187 37.75 -11.73 18.96
C ASP A 187 36.66 -10.64 18.97
N SER A 188 35.66 -10.69 19.85
CA SER A 188 35.65 -10.26 21.26
C SER A 188 35.74 -8.73 21.47
N LYS A 189 34.57 -8.19 21.84
CA LYS A 189 34.31 -7.02 22.72
C LYS A 189 34.66 -5.62 22.24
N ASN A 190 33.63 -4.78 22.14
CA ASN A 190 33.58 -3.58 22.98
C ASN A 190 32.13 -3.21 23.32
N GLU A 191 31.80 -3.54 24.57
CA GLU A 191 30.61 -3.21 25.30
C GLU A 191 30.98 -2.00 26.16
N GLN A 192 30.68 -0.78 25.70
CA GLN A 192 30.97 0.42 26.50
C GLN A 192 30.11 1.65 26.18
N ASP A 193 28.83 1.47 25.84
CA ASP A 193 27.84 2.56 25.86
C ASP A 193 26.51 2.06 26.45
N LEU A 194 26.47 1.94 27.79
CA LEU A 194 25.26 1.79 28.61
C LEU A 194 25.35 2.83 29.74
N LEU A 195 24.70 4.01 29.62
CA LEU A 195 23.41 4.44 30.24
C LEU A 195 23.58 5.92 30.72
N PRO A 196 22.54 6.66 31.16
CA PRO A 196 21.24 6.95 30.55
C PRO A 196 20.99 8.49 30.46
N LYS A 197 20.12 8.96 29.55
CA LYS A 197 19.44 10.26 29.70
C LYS A 197 17.94 10.06 29.52
N MET A 198 17.28 9.77 30.65
CA MET A 198 15.86 10.00 30.82
C MET A 198 15.61 11.50 30.96
N LEU A 199 14.82 12.08 30.07
CA LEU A 199 13.83 13.15 30.35
C LEU A 199 13.20 13.61 29.03
N HIS A 200 12.08 13.00 28.68
CA HIS A 200 10.83 13.67 28.28
C HIS A 200 9.82 12.56 27.97
N THR A 201 9.09 12.17 29.01
CA THR A 201 7.82 11.45 28.87
C THR A 201 6.80 12.44 28.33
N GLU A 202 6.64 12.52 27.02
CA GLU A 202 5.34 12.91 26.46
C GLU A 202 4.43 11.70 26.65
N THR A 203 3.48 11.85 27.57
CA THR A 203 2.45 10.84 27.77
C THR A 203 1.57 10.83 26.52
N ASN A 204 1.81 9.87 25.62
CA ASN A 204 0.84 9.45 24.61
C ASN A 204 -0.34 8.81 25.35
N ASN A 205 -1.20 9.68 25.90
CA ASN A 205 -2.42 9.28 26.56
C ASN A 205 -3.53 9.33 25.49
N PRO A 206 -4.00 8.18 24.99
CA PRO A 206 -5.03 8.15 23.95
C PRO A 206 -6.33 8.83 24.38
N LEU A 207 -6.58 8.94 25.70
CA LEU A 207 -7.70 9.71 26.24
C LEU A 207 -7.55 11.22 26.00
N PHE A 208 -6.32 11.74 26.03
CA PHE A 208 -6.04 13.16 25.83
C PHE A 208 -6.16 13.56 24.35
N ASP A 209 -5.71 12.69 23.44
CA ASP A 209 -5.90 12.89 22.00
C ASP A 209 -7.39 12.77 21.61
N PHE A 210 -8.12 11.83 22.20
CA PHE A 210 -9.57 11.74 22.05
C PHE A 210 -10.29 12.99 22.56
N LEU A 211 -9.88 13.54 23.70
CA LEU A 211 -10.45 14.77 24.25
C LEU A 211 -10.16 15.99 23.35
N ARG A 212 -8.96 16.07 22.75
CA ARG A 212 -8.60 17.09 21.77
C ARG A 212 -9.45 17.00 20.51
N PHE A 213 -9.72 15.78 20.03
CA PHE A 213 -10.58 15.54 18.88
C PHE A 213 -12.03 15.97 19.14
N ILE A 214 -12.58 15.66 20.32
CA ILE A 214 -13.92 16.11 20.73
C ILE A 214 -14.00 17.64 20.79
N LEU A 215 -13.01 18.30 21.41
CA LEU A 215 -13.00 19.76 21.52
C LEU A 215 -12.89 20.44 20.14
N PHE A 216 -12.15 19.84 19.22
CA PHE A 216 -12.05 20.33 17.84
C PHE A 216 -13.40 20.24 17.09
N PHE A 217 -14.11 19.11 17.23
CA PHE A 217 -15.44 18.95 16.62
C PHE A 217 -16.49 19.90 17.22
N LEU A 218 -16.47 20.10 18.54
CA LEU A 218 -17.37 21.06 19.20
C LEU A 218 -17.10 22.51 18.75
N ALA A 219 -15.83 22.87 18.51
CA ALA A 219 -15.47 24.18 17.98
C ALA A 219 -15.98 24.38 16.54
N ILE A 220 -15.86 23.37 15.68
CA ILE A 220 -16.41 23.43 14.31
C ILE A 220 -17.94 23.52 14.34
N LEU A 221 -18.61 22.72 15.18
CA LEU A 221 -20.06 22.78 15.32
C LEU A 221 -20.53 24.15 15.82
N ALA A 222 -19.81 24.76 16.77
CA ALA A 222 -20.10 26.10 17.27
C ALA A 222 -19.94 27.17 16.18
N LEU A 223 -18.92 27.06 15.32
CA LEU A 223 -18.73 27.96 14.17
C LEU A 223 -19.85 27.80 13.14
N LEU A 224 -20.27 26.57 12.85
CA LEU A 224 -21.40 26.31 11.93
C LEU A 224 -22.72 26.84 12.48
N ILE A 225 -22.97 26.68 13.79
CA ILE A 225 -24.16 27.25 14.44
C ILE A 225 -24.11 28.78 14.41
N PHE A 226 -22.93 29.38 14.63
CA PHE A 226 -22.75 30.82 14.58
C PHE A 226 -22.97 31.39 13.16
N ASP A 227 -22.45 30.74 12.14
CA ASP A 227 -22.66 31.12 10.74
C ASP A 227 -24.11 30.92 10.31
N PHE A 228 -24.76 29.83 10.75
CA PHE A 228 -26.18 29.61 10.55
C PHE A 228 -27.02 30.70 11.23
N TYR A 229 -26.68 31.10 12.45
CA TYR A 229 -27.38 32.15 13.18
C TYR A 229 -27.21 33.54 12.52
N LYS A 230 -26.04 33.83 11.95
CA LYS A 230 -25.81 35.05 11.14
C LYS A 230 -26.63 35.09 9.85
N PHE A 231 -26.95 33.93 9.27
CA PHE A 231 -27.70 33.86 8.03
C PHE A 231 -29.20 34.17 8.21
N PHE A 232 -29.73 34.01 9.42
CA PHE A 232 -31.16 34.21 9.74
C PHE A 232 -31.47 35.54 10.45
N LYS A 233 -30.50 36.46 10.56
CA LYS A 233 -30.67 37.78 11.16
C LYS A 233 -30.23 38.87 10.19
#